data_AF-A0A3P7IQB1-F1
#
_entry.id   AF-A0A3P7IQB1-F1
#
_cell.length_a   1.000
_cell.length_b   1.000
_cell.length_c   1.000
_cell.angle_alpha   90.00
_cell.angle_beta   90.00
_cell.angle_gamma   90.00
#
_symmetry.space_group_name_H-M   'P 1'
#
loop_
_entity.id
_entity.type
_entity.pdbx_description
1 polymer ?
#
loop_
_entity_poly.entity_id
_entity_poly.type
_entity_poly.pdbx_seq_one_letter_code
_entity_poly.pdbx_strand_id
1 'polypeptide(L)'
;AGFPAGVVNLIPGYGPTAGHAISAHKDVDKIAFTGSTEIGRVVMKAAAESNIKKVSLELGGKSPNIIFGDADLDYAVQQAHHGLFFNQGQCCCAGSRVFVEGKVYDEFVAKSKALAEKRVLGDPFDLKTEQGPQIDQDQMKTIERYVNIGKKEGAQLVTGTSMSI
;
A
#
# COMPACT_ATOMS: atom_id res chain seq x y z
N ALA A 1 22.66 -14.82 -17.77
CA ALA A 1 21.43 -14.71 -18.61
C ALA A 1 21.70 -14.35 -20.07
N GLY A 2 22.85 -13.75 -20.45
CA GLY A 2 23.32 -13.75 -21.85
C GLY A 2 22.46 -12.99 -22.88
N PHE A 3 21.64 -12.03 -22.45
CA PHE A 3 20.77 -11.27 -23.36
C PHE A 3 21.59 -10.43 -24.35
N PRO A 4 21.17 -10.36 -25.64
CA PRO A 4 21.76 -9.45 -26.61
C PRO A 4 21.68 -7.97 -26.19
N ALA A 5 22.59 -7.15 -26.70
CA ALA A 5 22.59 -5.71 -26.45
C ALA A 5 21.27 -5.06 -26.91
N GLY A 6 20.70 -4.18 -26.07
CA GLY A 6 19.46 -3.47 -26.34
C GLY A 6 18.17 -4.21 -25.95
N VAL A 7 18.23 -5.49 -25.60
CA VAL A 7 17.04 -6.27 -25.20
C VAL A 7 16.48 -5.84 -23.84
N VAL A 8 17.37 -5.54 -22.89
CA VAL A 8 17.00 -5.07 -21.54
C VAL A 8 17.71 -3.76 -21.29
N ASN A 9 16.94 -2.73 -20.95
CA ASN A 9 17.45 -1.40 -20.63
C ASN A 9 16.86 -0.98 -19.28
N LEU A 10 17.70 -0.47 -18.38
CA LEU A 10 17.29 0.06 -17.07
C LEU A 10 17.57 1.56 -17.07
N ILE A 11 16.52 2.36 -16.83
CA ILE A 11 16.61 3.82 -16.87
C ILE A 11 16.12 4.36 -15.52
N PRO A 12 17.03 4.62 -14.56
CA PRO A 12 16.69 5.37 -13.35
C PRO A 12 16.31 6.80 -13.72
N GLY A 13 15.21 7.30 -13.17
CA GLY A 13 14.77 8.65 -13.43
C GLY A 13 13.40 8.94 -12.81
N TYR A 14 12.99 10.21 -12.87
CA TYR A 14 11.71 10.64 -12.34
C TYR A 14 10.57 10.36 -13.31
N GLY A 15 9.37 10.17 -12.76
CA GLY A 15 8.14 9.97 -13.53
C GLY A 15 7.90 11.06 -14.59
N PRO A 16 7.95 12.37 -14.23
CA PRO A 16 7.72 13.45 -15.19
C PRO A 16 8.73 13.54 -16.34
N THR A 17 9.93 12.98 -16.18
CA THR A 17 10.99 13.01 -17.21
C THR A 17 11.09 11.66 -17.92
N ALA A 18 11.77 10.69 -17.31
CA ALA A 18 11.99 9.37 -17.89
C ALA A 18 10.67 8.63 -18.14
N GLY A 19 9.76 8.64 -17.16
CA GLY A 19 8.46 7.95 -17.27
C GLY A 19 7.56 8.53 -18.37
N HIS A 20 7.49 9.87 -18.46
CA HIS A 20 6.71 10.54 -19.50
C HIS A 20 7.30 10.31 -20.89
N ALA A 21 8.63 10.40 -21.04
CA ALA A 21 9.30 10.12 -22.30
C ALA A 21 8.98 8.71 -22.82
N ILE A 22 9.04 7.69 -21.95
CA ILE A 22 8.64 6.32 -22.28
C ILE A 22 7.15 6.27 -22.65
N SER A 23 6.30 6.94 -21.87
CA SER A 23 4.85 6.83 -22.04
C SER A 23 4.34 7.45 -23.34
N ALA A 24 4.97 8.55 -23.77
CA ALA A 24 4.63 9.29 -24.98
C ALA A 24 5.42 8.86 -26.22
N HIS A 25 6.46 8.03 -26.10
CA HIS A 25 7.30 7.65 -27.24
C HIS A 25 6.50 6.89 -28.30
N LYS A 26 6.71 7.23 -29.58
CA LYS A 26 5.98 6.62 -30.70
C LYS A 26 6.42 5.19 -31.02
N ASP A 27 7.65 4.85 -30.67
CA ASP A 27 8.23 3.51 -30.93
C ASP A 27 8.03 2.52 -29.77
N VAL A 28 7.32 2.91 -28.71
CA VAL A 28 6.95 2.00 -27.63
C VAL A 28 5.58 1.40 -27.94
N ASP A 29 5.51 0.07 -28.04
CA ASP A 29 4.26 -0.63 -28.40
C ASP A 29 3.35 -0.93 -27.21
N LYS A 30 3.94 -1.03 -26.01
CA LYS A 30 3.22 -1.39 -24.78
C LYS A 30 3.83 -0.75 -23.54
N ILE A 31 2.96 -0.32 -22.63
CA ILE A 31 3.30 0.05 -21.26
C ILE A 31 2.66 -0.94 -20.28
N ALA A 32 3.41 -1.29 -19.24
CA ALA A 32 2.91 -1.88 -18.02
C ALA A 32 3.31 -0.96 -16.87
N PHE A 33 2.32 -0.43 -16.14
CA PHE A 33 2.55 0.52 -15.05
C PHE A 33 1.87 0.03 -13.77
N THR A 34 2.59 0.17 -12.66
CA THR A 34 2.09 -0.10 -11.30
C THR A 34 2.40 1.10 -10.44
N GLY A 35 1.40 1.65 -9.76
CA GLY A 35 1.53 2.88 -8.97
C GLY A 35 0.18 3.39 -8.49
N SER A 36 0.03 4.71 -8.37
CA SER A 36 -1.24 5.31 -7.95
C SER A 36 -2.21 5.46 -9.12
N THR A 37 -3.52 5.47 -8.81
CA THR A 37 -4.57 5.72 -9.79
C THR A 37 -4.40 7.05 -10.52
N GLU A 38 -3.97 8.09 -9.81
CA GLU A 38 -3.71 9.42 -10.38
C GLU A 38 -2.65 9.36 -11.48
N ILE A 39 -1.51 8.74 -11.21
CA ILE A 39 -0.42 8.62 -12.18
C ILE A 39 -0.78 7.63 -13.30
N GLY A 40 -1.53 6.57 -12.99
CA GLY A 40 -2.04 5.65 -14.01
C GLY A 40 -2.87 6.35 -15.09
N ARG A 41 -3.70 7.34 -14.71
CA ARG A 41 -4.43 8.17 -15.67
C ARG A 41 -3.51 9.02 -16.54
N VAL A 42 -2.46 9.61 -15.96
CA VAL A 42 -1.46 10.38 -16.71
C VAL A 42 -0.74 9.50 -17.75
N VAL A 43 -0.33 8.30 -17.36
CA VAL A 43 0.30 7.31 -18.24
C VAL A 43 -0.65 6.91 -19.38
N MET A 44 -1.90 6.58 -19.06
CA MET A 44 -2.91 6.19 -20.05
C MET A 44 -3.20 7.32 -21.04
N LYS A 45 -3.27 8.57 -20.57
CA LYS A 45 -3.46 9.75 -21.41
C LYS A 45 -2.30 9.93 -22.38
N ALA A 46 -1.06 9.88 -21.90
CA ALA A 46 0.13 10.01 -22.76
C ALA A 46 0.21 8.89 -23.81
N ALA A 47 -0.16 7.66 -23.44
CA ALA A 47 -0.26 6.53 -24.37
C ALA A 47 -1.31 6.76 -25.47
N ALA A 48 -2.49 7.27 -25.09
CA ALA A 48 -3.59 7.56 -26.02
C ALA A 48 -3.25 8.72 -26.97
N GLU A 49 -2.62 9.78 -26.47
CA GLU A 49 -2.26 10.97 -27.27
C GLU A 49 -1.09 10.73 -28.24
N SER A 50 -0.30 9.67 -28.03
CA SER A 50 0.89 9.39 -28.84
C SER A 50 0.62 8.44 -30.01
N ASN A 51 0.45 7.14 -29.74
CA ASN A 51 0.31 6.09 -30.74
C ASN A 51 -0.75 5.05 -30.36
N ILE A 52 -1.57 5.30 -29.33
CA ILE A 52 -2.60 4.37 -28.83
C ILE A 52 -2.01 2.99 -28.49
N LYS A 53 -0.79 2.99 -27.94
CA LYS A 53 -0.10 1.79 -27.46
C LYS A 53 -0.90 1.04 -26.40
N LYS A 54 -0.66 -0.28 -26.28
CA LYS A 54 -1.34 -1.11 -25.27
C LYS A 54 -0.90 -0.69 -23.86
N VAL A 55 -1.84 -0.62 -22.93
CA VAL A 55 -1.56 -0.25 -21.52
C VAL A 55 -2.15 -1.29 -20.56
N SER A 56 -1.37 -1.70 -19.56
CA SER A 56 -1.85 -2.44 -18.39
C SER A 56 -1.52 -1.65 -17.12
N LEU A 57 -2.49 -1.48 -16.23
CA LEU A 57 -2.42 -0.60 -15.07
C LEU A 57 -2.81 -1.35 -13.79
N GLU A 58 -1.94 -1.33 -12.79
CA GLU A 58 -2.20 -1.83 -11.42
C GLU A 58 -2.10 -0.66 -10.43
N LEU A 59 -3.24 -0.23 -9.86
CA LEU A 59 -3.40 1.15 -9.37
C LEU A 59 -3.69 1.28 -7.87
N GLY A 60 -3.34 0.25 -7.09
CA GLY A 60 -3.64 0.14 -5.67
C GLY A 60 -5.08 -0.31 -5.38
N GLY A 61 -5.49 -0.30 -4.11
CA GLY A 61 -6.81 -0.75 -3.72
C GLY A 61 -7.22 -0.33 -2.31
N LYS A 62 -8.51 -0.51 -2.01
CA LYS A 62 -9.07 -0.43 -0.65
C LYS A 62 -9.66 -1.79 -0.29
N SER A 63 -8.78 -2.77 -0.17
CA SER A 63 -9.16 -4.19 -0.09
C SER A 63 -9.89 -4.49 1.23
N PRO A 64 -11.11 -5.06 1.17
CA PRO A 64 -11.84 -5.46 2.35
C PRO A 64 -11.30 -6.78 2.93
N ASN A 65 -11.35 -6.90 4.25
CA ASN A 65 -11.22 -8.15 4.99
C ASN A 65 -12.49 -8.34 5.83
N ILE A 66 -13.24 -9.42 5.63
CA ILE A 66 -14.58 -9.59 6.22
C ILE A 66 -14.54 -10.78 7.18
N ILE A 67 -14.88 -10.53 8.45
CA ILE A 67 -14.78 -11.48 9.55
C ILE A 67 -16.18 -11.75 10.09
N PHE A 68 -16.65 -12.97 9.90
CA PHE A 68 -17.92 -13.47 10.44
C PHE A 68 -17.74 -13.97 11.88
N GLY A 69 -18.84 -13.98 12.64
CA GLY A 69 -18.87 -14.36 14.05
C GLY A 69 -18.72 -15.86 14.30
N ASP A 70 -18.68 -16.67 13.25
CA ASP A 70 -18.38 -18.11 13.28
C ASP A 70 -16.93 -18.42 12.87
N ALA A 71 -16.13 -17.42 12.52
CA ALA A 71 -14.71 -17.58 12.26
C ALA A 71 -13.93 -17.90 13.55
N ASP A 72 -12.78 -18.58 13.41
CA ASP A 72 -11.77 -18.63 14.47
C ASP A 72 -11.26 -17.20 14.70
N LEU A 73 -11.68 -16.59 15.80
CA LEU A 73 -11.43 -15.18 16.07
C LEU A 73 -9.95 -14.89 16.33
N ASP A 74 -9.23 -15.79 17.00
CA ASP A 74 -7.81 -15.61 17.28
C ASP A 74 -7.00 -15.66 15.99
N TYR A 75 -7.30 -16.63 15.12
CA TYR A 75 -6.70 -16.71 13.80
C TYR A 75 -7.08 -15.50 12.93
N ALA A 76 -8.35 -15.09 12.93
CA ALA A 76 -8.83 -13.96 12.15
C ALA A 76 -8.15 -12.64 12.53
N VAL A 77 -7.94 -12.40 13.83
CA VAL A 77 -7.19 -11.23 14.33
C VAL A 77 -5.75 -11.27 13.83
N GLN A 78 -5.06 -12.42 13.93
CA GLN A 78 -3.69 -12.56 13.44
C GLN A 78 -3.60 -12.31 11.92
N GLN A 79 -4.51 -12.87 11.13
CA GLN A 79 -4.54 -12.67 9.67
C GLN A 79 -4.90 -11.24 9.29
N ALA A 80 -5.81 -10.58 10.02
CA ALA A 80 -6.11 -9.18 9.80
C ALA A 80 -4.89 -8.28 10.06
N HIS A 81 -4.13 -8.56 11.12
CA HIS A 81 -2.88 -7.88 11.39
C HIS A 81 -1.82 -8.15 10.33
N HIS A 82 -1.64 -9.41 9.91
CA HIS A 82 -0.71 -9.73 8.84
C HIS A 82 -1.09 -9.01 7.54
N GLY A 83 -2.35 -9.09 7.13
CA GLY A 83 -2.85 -8.48 5.90
C GLY A 83 -2.76 -6.96 5.85
N LEU A 84 -2.73 -6.28 7.00
CA LEU A 84 -2.56 -4.83 7.06
C LEU A 84 -1.10 -4.41 7.30
N PHE A 85 -0.40 -5.02 8.25
CA PHE A 85 0.92 -4.56 8.69
C PHE A 85 2.09 -5.21 7.94
N PHE A 86 1.85 -6.21 7.09
CA PHE A 86 2.87 -6.72 6.17
C PHE A 86 3.45 -5.58 5.33
N ASN A 87 4.78 -5.54 5.20
CA ASN A 87 5.52 -4.46 4.56
C ASN A 87 5.10 -3.06 5.06
N GLN A 88 4.81 -2.93 6.35
CA GLN A 88 4.38 -1.68 6.99
C GLN A 88 3.11 -1.06 6.38
N GLY A 89 2.26 -1.92 5.80
CA GLY A 89 1.06 -1.50 5.07
C GLY A 89 1.32 -0.95 3.68
N GLN A 90 2.58 -0.94 3.22
CA GLN A 90 2.98 -0.51 1.88
C GLN A 90 2.81 -1.68 0.90
N CYS A 91 1.57 -2.16 0.78
CA CYS A 91 1.20 -3.31 -0.03
C CYS A 91 -0.07 -2.99 -0.84
N CYS A 92 -0.05 -3.24 -2.15
CA CYS A 92 -1.17 -2.88 -3.04
C CYS A 92 -2.49 -3.57 -2.68
N CYS A 93 -2.41 -4.76 -2.09
CA CYS A 93 -3.55 -5.57 -1.66
C CYS A 93 -3.78 -5.57 -0.15
N ALA A 94 -3.16 -4.63 0.61
CA ALA A 94 -3.31 -4.56 2.06
C ALA A 94 -4.78 -4.58 2.49
N GLY A 95 -5.10 -5.40 3.49
CA GLY A 95 -6.43 -5.58 4.10
C GLY A 95 -6.85 -4.37 4.96
N SER A 96 -6.78 -3.18 4.38
CA SER A 96 -6.89 -1.89 5.08
C SER A 96 -8.32 -1.48 5.45
N ARG A 97 -9.31 -2.33 5.19
CA ARG A 97 -10.70 -2.16 5.64
C ARG A 97 -11.23 -3.47 6.19
N VAL A 98 -11.20 -3.60 7.51
CA VAL A 98 -11.74 -4.79 8.18
C VAL A 98 -13.21 -4.55 8.53
N PHE A 99 -14.09 -5.47 8.13
CA PHE A 99 -15.49 -5.53 8.55
C PHE A 99 -15.64 -6.73 9.47
N VAL A 100 -16.26 -6.52 10.63
CA VAL A 100 -16.42 -7.55 11.66
C VAL A 100 -17.89 -7.64 12.03
N GLU A 101 -18.41 -8.87 12.12
CA GLU A 101 -19.78 -9.11 12.55
C GLU A 101 -19.99 -8.62 14.00
N GLY A 102 -21.12 -7.92 14.23
CA GLY A 102 -21.36 -7.20 15.47
C GLY A 102 -21.23 -8.03 16.74
N LYS A 103 -21.55 -9.33 16.70
CA LYS A 103 -21.45 -10.24 17.84
C LYS A 103 -20.03 -10.39 18.38
N VAL A 104 -19.01 -10.27 17.53
CA VAL A 104 -17.59 -10.48 17.89
C VAL A 104 -16.74 -9.20 17.80
N TYR A 105 -17.37 -8.05 17.50
CA TYR A 105 -16.69 -6.78 17.24
C TYR A 105 -15.81 -6.32 18.40
N ASP A 106 -16.36 -6.23 19.61
CA ASP A 106 -15.63 -5.69 20.76
C ASP A 106 -14.43 -6.56 21.14
N GLU A 107 -14.60 -7.89 21.08
CA GLU A 107 -13.53 -8.84 21.33
C GLU A 107 -12.43 -8.75 20.25
N PHE A 108 -12.83 -8.64 18.97
CA PHE A 108 -11.90 -8.44 17.87
C PHE A 108 -11.06 -7.17 18.07
N VAL A 109 -11.70 -6.04 18.41
CA VAL A 109 -11.02 -4.76 18.62
C VAL A 109 -10.06 -4.84 19.81
N ALA A 110 -10.47 -5.47 20.92
CA ALA A 110 -9.62 -5.64 22.09
C ALA A 110 -8.37 -6.48 21.79
N LYS A 111 -8.53 -7.63 21.11
CA LYS A 111 -7.40 -8.48 20.70
C LYS A 111 -6.49 -7.78 19.69
N SER A 112 -7.07 -7.07 18.73
CA SER A 112 -6.32 -6.31 17.72
C SER A 112 -5.47 -5.20 18.37
N LYS A 113 -6.04 -4.45 19.32
CA LYS A 113 -5.31 -3.45 20.11
C LYS A 113 -4.09 -4.08 20.79
N ALA A 114 -4.30 -5.20 21.50
CA ALA A 114 -3.23 -5.88 22.22
C ALA A 114 -2.10 -6.37 21.31
N LEU A 115 -2.41 -6.81 20.08
CA LEU A 115 -1.38 -7.17 19.10
C LEU A 115 -0.66 -5.95 18.52
N ALA A 116 -1.38 -4.85 18.25
CA ALA A 116 -0.77 -3.63 17.75
C ALA A 116 0.24 -3.05 18.75
N GLU A 117 -0.10 -3.04 20.04
CA GLU A 117 0.75 -2.50 21.11
C GLU A 117 1.98 -3.36 21.43
N LYS A 118 1.95 -4.65 21.06
CA LYS A 118 3.09 -5.56 21.22
C LYS A 118 4.06 -5.55 20.05
N ARG A 119 3.70 -4.88 18.95
CA ARG A 119 4.49 -4.93 17.72
C ARG A 119 5.85 -4.27 17.89
N VAL A 120 6.92 -4.98 17.51
CA VAL A 120 8.30 -4.50 17.64
C VAL A 120 8.68 -3.64 16.44
N LEU A 121 8.77 -2.32 16.66
CA LEU A 121 9.29 -1.36 15.68
C LEU A 121 10.81 -1.22 15.82
N GLY A 122 11.55 -1.12 14.71
CA GLY A 122 13.00 -0.93 14.80
C GLY A 122 13.76 -0.95 13.47
N ASP A 123 15.06 -1.20 13.58
CA ASP A 123 15.98 -1.34 12.46
C ASP A 123 15.60 -2.57 11.60
N PRO A 124 15.38 -2.42 10.28
CA PRO A 124 15.10 -3.54 9.39
C PRO A 124 16.14 -4.67 9.39
N PHE A 125 17.37 -4.41 9.87
CA PHE A 125 18.42 -5.42 9.98
C PHE A 125 18.45 -6.17 11.32
N ASP A 126 17.67 -5.74 12.32
CA ASP A 126 17.50 -6.50 13.56
C ASP A 126 16.46 -7.62 13.36
N LEU A 127 16.86 -8.87 13.62
CA LEU A 127 15.99 -10.05 13.52
C LEU A 127 14.79 -10.02 14.47
N LYS A 128 14.79 -9.15 15.48
CA LYS A 128 13.67 -8.94 16.41
C LYS A 128 12.64 -7.94 15.89
N THR A 129 12.96 -7.16 14.86
CA THR A 129 12.05 -6.15 14.31
C THR A 129 10.95 -6.80 13.50
N GLU A 130 9.70 -6.51 13.85
CA GLU A 130 8.52 -6.94 13.11
C GLU A 130 8.06 -5.90 12.08
N GLN A 131 8.45 -4.63 12.28
CA GLN A 131 8.06 -3.53 11.41
C GLN A 131 9.14 -2.43 11.39
N GLY A 132 9.68 -2.16 10.19
CA GLY A 132 10.61 -1.06 9.94
C GLY A 132 9.93 0.28 9.67
N PRO A 133 10.65 1.26 9.10
CA PRO A 133 10.12 2.58 8.80
C PRO A 133 9.21 2.56 7.55
N GLN A 134 8.51 3.67 7.32
CA GLN A 134 7.88 3.97 6.02
C GLN A 134 8.97 4.28 4.98
N ILE A 135 8.63 4.17 3.69
CA ILE A 135 9.60 4.31 2.59
C ILE A 135 10.28 5.69 2.56
N ASP A 136 9.53 6.75 2.86
CA ASP A 136 10.02 8.13 2.90
C ASP A 136 9.16 9.02 3.82
N GLN A 137 9.62 10.27 3.99
CA GLN A 137 8.99 11.25 4.85
C GLN A 137 7.63 11.75 4.31
N ASP A 138 7.44 11.80 3.00
CA ASP A 138 6.21 12.31 2.40
C ASP A 138 5.06 11.31 2.56
N GLN A 139 5.37 10.01 2.47
CA GLN A 139 4.45 8.94 2.79
C GLN A 139 4.09 8.94 4.27
N MET A 140 5.06 9.16 5.16
CA MET A 140 4.79 9.30 6.60
C MET A 140 3.81 10.45 6.89
N LYS A 141 4.07 11.65 6.34
CA LYS A 141 3.17 12.82 6.48
C LYS A 141 1.77 12.54 5.91
N THR A 142 1.69 11.79 4.81
CA THR A 142 0.41 11.39 4.22
C THR A 142 -0.39 10.50 5.17
N ILE A 143 0.26 9.52 5.80
CA ILE A 143 -0.37 8.63 6.78
C ILE A 143 -0.87 9.44 7.99
N GLU A 144 -0.03 10.31 8.55
CA GLU A 144 -0.41 11.19 9.68
C GLU A 144 -1.62 12.06 9.35
N ARG A 145 -1.65 12.63 8.14
CA ARG A 145 -2.79 13.41 7.65
C ARG A 145 -4.07 12.57 7.63
N TYR A 146 -4.03 11.32 7.15
CA TYR A 146 -5.21 10.44 7.13
C TYR A 146 -5.67 10.04 8.53
N VAL A 147 -4.77 9.79 9.48
CA VAL A 147 -5.12 9.56 10.88
C VAL A 147 -5.88 10.77 11.45
N ASN A 148 -5.39 11.98 11.17
CA ASN A 148 -6.04 13.21 11.62
C ASN A 148 -7.39 13.46 10.95
N ILE A 149 -7.55 13.13 9.67
CA ILE A 149 -8.85 13.18 8.97
C ILE A 149 -9.83 12.24 9.67
N GLY A 150 -9.44 10.98 9.92
CA GLY A 150 -10.30 10.01 10.60
C GLY A 150 -10.80 10.50 11.96
N LYS A 151 -9.91 11.07 12.79
CA LYS A 151 -10.30 11.68 14.08
C LYS A 151 -11.28 12.84 13.90
N LYS A 152 -11.04 13.74 12.94
CA LYS A 152 -11.91 14.90 12.67
C LYS A 152 -13.30 14.49 12.16
N GLU A 153 -13.39 13.39 11.42
CA GLU A 153 -14.64 12.85 10.89
C GLU A 153 -15.38 11.94 11.87
N GLY A 154 -14.86 11.77 13.10
CA GLY A 154 -15.53 11.04 14.19
C GLY A 154 -15.13 9.58 14.34
N ALA A 155 -14.10 9.09 13.63
CA ALA A 155 -13.55 7.77 13.87
C ALA A 155 -12.79 7.72 15.21
N GLN A 156 -12.95 6.62 15.95
CA GLN A 156 -12.24 6.40 17.20
C GLN A 156 -10.84 5.85 16.94
N LEU A 157 -9.80 6.55 17.39
CA LEU A 157 -8.44 5.99 17.43
C LEU A 157 -8.29 5.09 18.66
N VAL A 158 -8.17 3.78 18.43
CA VAL A 158 -8.06 2.78 19.51
C VAL A 158 -6.64 2.71 20.11
N THR A 159 -5.61 2.72 19.27
CA THR A 159 -4.19 2.74 19.67
C THR A 159 -3.32 3.24 18.52
N GLY A 160 -2.04 3.52 18.80
CA GLY A 160 -1.09 4.14 17.87
C GLY A 160 -0.95 5.65 18.06
N THR A 161 -0.23 6.28 17.14
CA THR A 161 0.46 7.56 17.35
C THR A 161 -0.28 8.79 16.81
N SER A 162 -0.13 9.91 17.54
CA SER A 162 0.60 11.11 17.05
C SER A 162 2.11 10.81 17.14
N MET A 163 2.84 10.75 16.02
CA MET A 163 4.23 10.23 16.00
C MET A 163 5.21 11.31 16.48
N SER A 164 6.11 10.92 17.38
CA SER A 164 7.40 11.60 17.56
C SER A 164 8.40 10.97 16.60
N ILE A 165 9.15 11.86 15.93
CA ILE A 165 10.21 11.62 14.94
C ILE A 165 11.29 10.69 15.48
#